data_AF-A0A202B296-F1
#
_entry.id   AF-A0A202B296-F1
#
_cell.length_a   1.000
_cell.length_b   1.000
_cell.length_c   1.000
_cell.angle_alpha   90.00
_cell.angle_beta   90.00
_cell.angle_gamma   90.00
#
_symmetry.space_group_name_H-M   'P 1'
#
loop_
_entity.id
_entity.type
_entity.pdbx_description
1 polymer ?
#
loop_
_entity_poly.entity_id
_entity_poly.type
_entity_poly.pdbx_seq_one_letter_code
_entity_poly.pdbx_strand_id
1 'polypeptide(L)' 'MASAEWAPTAGLAGQVFDGPASYVEAWDIAFQQELHRILAMPNVNARRAALGRIQQEQGGAARQRMERALKRKWNQRSD' A
#
# COMPACT_ATOMS: atom_id res chain seq x y z
N MET A 1 44.74 24.81 23.41
CA MET A 1 43.30 24.58 23.65
C MET A 1 42.62 24.61 22.29
N ALA A 2 42.14 23.47 21.81
CA ALA A 2 41.57 23.31 20.48
C ALA A 2 40.12 23.79 20.48
N SER A 3 39.79 24.77 19.64
CA SER A 3 38.41 25.17 19.38
C SER A 3 37.79 24.15 18.44
N ALA A 4 36.87 23.32 18.94
CA ALA A 4 36.11 22.40 18.11
C ALA A 4 35.20 23.21 17.17
N GLU A 5 35.45 23.06 15.88
CA GLU A 5 34.68 23.66 14.79
C GLU A 5 33.25 23.10 14.83
N TRP A 6 32.25 23.98 14.92
CA TRP A 6 30.85 23.56 15.01
C TRP A 6 30.39 22.97 13.67
N ALA A 7 30.26 21.65 13.62
CA ALA A 7 29.79 20.90 12.47
C ALA A 7 28.29 20.56 12.62
N PRO A 8 27.37 21.26 11.93
CA PRO A 8 25.91 21.12 12.11
C PRO A 8 25.34 19.75 11.70
N THR A 9 26.14 18.87 11.13
CA THR A 9 25.74 17.55 10.63
C THR A 9 26.35 16.38 11.38
N ALA A 10 27.20 16.62 12.40
CA ALA A 10 27.88 15.58 13.16
C ALA A 10 26.96 14.69 14.03
N GLY A 11 25.64 14.95 14.05
CA GLY A 11 24.63 14.11 14.72
C GLY A 11 23.47 13.65 13.82
N LEU A 12 23.49 13.96 12.52
CA LEU A 12 22.41 13.62 11.58
C LEU A 12 22.66 12.34 10.79
N ALA A 13 23.87 11.77 10.87
CA ALA A 13 24.23 10.49 10.28
C ALA A 13 23.61 9.32 11.07
N GLY A 14 22.29 9.19 11.00
CA GLY A 14 21.53 8.18 11.75
C GLY A 14 20.05 8.52 11.93
N GLN A 15 19.65 9.78 11.70
CA GLN A 15 18.24 10.09 11.55
C GLN A 15 17.77 9.66 10.16
N VAL A 16 17.41 8.38 10.05
CA VAL A 16 16.41 7.97 9.07
C VAL A 16 15.13 8.69 9.48
N PHE A 17 14.95 9.93 9.02
CA PHE A 17 13.62 10.48 8.83
C PHE A 17 12.90 9.44 8.01
N ASP A 18 11.83 8.86 8.55
CA ASP A 18 10.97 7.88 7.89
C ASP A 18 10.74 8.30 6.44
N GLY A 19 11.58 7.75 5.57
CA GLY A 19 11.70 8.21 4.20
C GLY A 19 10.52 7.70 3.38
N PRO A 20 10.46 8.01 2.08
CA PRO A 20 9.43 7.49 1.18
C PRO A 20 9.26 5.95 1.20
N ALA A 21 10.18 5.20 1.81
CA ALA A 21 10.10 3.76 2.03
C ALA A 21 8.91 3.34 2.93
N SER A 22 8.68 4.00 4.07
CA SER A 22 7.58 3.63 4.98
C SER A 22 6.20 3.98 4.40
N TYR A 23 6.12 4.98 3.51
CA TYR A 23 4.90 5.30 2.79
C TYR A 23 4.53 4.23 1.74
N VAL A 24 5.53 3.67 1.05
CA VAL A 24 5.33 2.60 0.07
C VAL A 24 4.89 1.30 0.75
N GLU A 25 5.48 0.97 1.90
CA GLU A 25 5.10 -0.21 2.70
C GLU A 25 3.68 -0.10 3.26
N ALA A 26 3.31 1.06 3.83
CA ALA A 26 1.95 1.28 4.34
C ALA A 26 0.90 1.17 3.23
N TRP A 27 1.21 1.68 2.03
CA TRP A 27 0.32 1.60 0.89
C TRP A 27 0.14 0.16 0.38
N ASP A 28 1.19 -0.65 0.41
CA ASP A 28 1.09 -2.06 0.01
C ASP A 28 0.33 -2.90 1.05
N ILE A 29 0.52 -2.64 2.35
CA ILE A 29 -0.25 -3.30 3.42
C ILE A 29 -1.74 -2.99 3.29
N ALA A 30 -2.11 -1.72 3.14
CA ALA A 30 -3.51 -1.33 2.98
C ALA A 30 -4.13 -1.96 1.71
N PHE A 31 -3.36 -2.01 0.61
CA PHE A 31 -3.78 -2.68 -0.62
C PHE A 31 -4.02 -4.17 -0.42
N GLN A 32 -3.12 -4.87 0.28
CA GLN A 32 -3.26 -6.30 0.58
C GLN A 32 -4.47 -6.57 1.47
N GLN A 33 -4.66 -5.78 2.54
CA GLN A 33 -5.82 -5.91 3.43
C GLN A 33 -7.14 -5.74 2.67
N GLU A 34 -7.23 -4.73 1.80
CA GLU A 34 -8.42 -4.48 1.00
C GLU A 34 -8.68 -5.62 0.00
N LEU A 35 -7.63 -6.15 -0.61
CA LEU A 35 -7.73 -7.33 -1.48
C LEU A 35 -8.26 -8.55 -0.73
N HIS A 36 -7.73 -8.85 0.46
CA HIS A 36 -8.20 -9.95 1.30
C HIS A 36 -9.65 -9.76 1.74
N ARG A 37 -10.03 -8.52 2.09
CA ARG A 37 -11.41 -8.15 2.43
C ARG A 37 -12.37 -8.46 1.28
N ILE A 38 -12.04 -8.05 0.06
CA ILE A 38 -12.89 -8.30 -1.12
C ILE A 38 -12.96 -9.80 -1.46
N LEU A 39 -11.84 -10.54 -1.35
CA LEU A 39 -11.83 -11.99 -1.57
C LEU A 39 -12.73 -12.74 -0.58
N ALA A 40 -12.77 -12.31 0.67
CA ALA A 40 -13.59 -12.90 1.72
C ALA A 40 -15.09 -12.63 1.53
N MET A 41 -15.49 -11.64 0.72
CA MET A 41 -16.90 -11.35 0.48
C MET A 41 -17.57 -12.52 -0.26
N PRO A 42 -18.66 -13.10 0.23
CA PRO A 42 -19.32 -14.24 -0.41
C PRO A 42 -20.18 -13.85 -1.62
N ASN A 43 -20.64 -12.60 -1.68
CA ASN A 43 -21.57 -12.12 -2.71
C ASN A 43 -20.85 -11.33 -3.82
N VAL A 44 -21.11 -11.70 -5.08
CA VAL A 44 -20.58 -11.01 -6.27
C VAL A 44 -20.99 -9.53 -6.32
N ASN A 45 -22.22 -9.19 -5.90
CA ASN A 45 -22.69 -7.81 -5.86
C ASN A 45 -21.92 -6.96 -4.85
N ALA A 46 -21.59 -7.53 -3.68
CA ALA A 46 -20.78 -6.86 -2.67
C ALA A 46 -19.35 -6.60 -3.18
N ARG A 47 -18.74 -7.57 -3.88
CA ARG A 47 -17.42 -7.39 -4.51
C ARG A 47 -17.44 -6.28 -5.56
N ARG A 48 -18.46 -6.23 -6.43
CA ARG A 48 -18.63 -5.17 -7.43
C ARG A 48 -18.81 -3.80 -6.79
N ALA A 49 -19.60 -3.71 -5.72
CA ALA A 49 -19.79 -2.46 -4.98
C ALA A 49 -18.48 -1.98 -4.34
N ALA A 50 -17.69 -2.89 -3.76
CA ALA A 50 -16.37 -2.56 -3.20
C ALA A 50 -15.40 -2.03 -4.28
N LEU A 51 -15.33 -2.68 -5.44
CA LEU A 51 -14.55 -2.20 -6.59
C LEU A 51 -15.04 -0.83 -7.11
N GLY A 52 -16.35 -0.60 -7.09
CA GLY A 52 -16.94 0.70 -7.43
C GLY A 52 -16.53 1.81 -6.46
N ARG A 53 -16.48 1.53 -5.15
CA ARG A 53 -15.98 2.48 -4.14
C ARG A 53 -14.50 2.80 -4.34
N ILE A 54 -13.67 1.79 -4.59
CA ILE A 54 -12.24 2.00 -4.90
C ILE A 54 -12.07 2.92 -6.12
N GLN A 55 -12.90 2.75 -7.15
CA GLN A 55 -12.85 3.64 -8.31
C GLN A 55 -13.23 5.09 -7.97
N GLN A 56 -14.23 5.30 -7.10
CA GLN A 56 -14.65 6.63 -6.70
C GLN A 56 -13.62 7.32 -5.80
N GLU A 57 -12.99 6.57 -4.88
CA GLU A 57 -12.05 7.10 -3.90
C GLU A 57 -10.63 7.26 -4.46
N GLN A 58 -10.15 6.29 -5.24
CA GLN A 58 -8.75 6.17 -5.67
C GLN A 58 -8.58 6.19 -7.20
N GLY A 59 -9.68 6.22 -7.96
CA GLY A 59 -9.68 6.30 -9.42
C GLY A 59 -9.64 4.94 -10.13
N GLY A 60 -9.79 5.01 -11.47
CA GLY A 60 -9.90 3.82 -12.32
C GLY A 60 -8.65 2.94 -12.32
N ALA A 61 -7.45 3.52 -12.19
CA ALA A 61 -6.20 2.77 -12.16
C ALA A 61 -6.10 1.86 -10.91
N ALA A 62 -6.52 2.37 -9.75
CA ALA A 62 -6.56 1.60 -8.50
C ALA A 62 -7.55 0.43 -8.61
N ARG A 63 -8.75 0.67 -9.17
CA ARG A 63 -9.72 -0.37 -9.45
C ARG A 63 -9.14 -1.46 -10.36
N GLN A 64 -8.51 -1.09 -11.47
CA GLN A 64 -7.91 -2.07 -12.40
C GLN A 64 -6.80 -2.89 -11.75
N ARG A 65 -5.95 -2.27 -10.93
CA ARG A 65 -4.91 -2.98 -10.17
C ARG A 65 -5.55 -4.00 -9.21
N MET A 66 -6.60 -3.60 -8.50
CA MET A 66 -7.33 -4.48 -7.59
C MET A 66 -7.98 -5.65 -8.33
N GLU A 67 -8.68 -5.40 -9.44
CA GLU A 67 -9.30 -6.44 -10.28
C GLU A 67 -8.28 -7.47 -10.78
N ARG A 68 -7.10 -7.01 -11.26
CA ARG A 68 -6.02 -7.92 -11.69
C ARG A 68 -5.51 -8.77 -10.55
N ALA A 69 -5.34 -8.20 -9.37
CA ALA A 69 -4.83 -8.91 -8.20
C ALA A 69 -5.85 -9.94 -7.67
N LEU A 70 -7.14 -9.59 -7.66
CA LEU A 70 -8.23 -10.52 -7.35
C LEU A 70 -8.29 -11.68 -8.34
N LYS A 71 -8.19 -11.40 -9.65
CA LYS A 71 -8.17 -12.44 -10.70
C LYS A 71 -7.02 -13.43 -10.51
N ARG A 72 -5.80 -12.94 -10.18
CA ARG A 72 -4.66 -13.82 -9.89
C ARG A 72 -4.92 -14.74 -8.70
N LYS A 73 -5.50 -14.21 -7.62
CA LYS A 73 -5.81 -15.00 -6.41
C LYS A 73 -6.91 -16.03 -6.64
N TRP A 74 -7.92 -15.73 -7.46
CA TRP A 74 -8.92 -16.74 -7.85
C TRP A 74 -8.33 -17.85 -8.70
N ASN A 75 -7.48 -17.52 -9.68
CA ASN A 75 -6.82 -18.54 -10.48
C ASN A 75 -5.93 -19.46 -9.62
N GLN A 76 -5.21 -18.90 -8.64
CA GLN A 76 -4.38 -19.67 -7.69
C GLN A 76 -5.17 -20.57 -6.74
N ARG A 77 -6.48 -20.35 -6.57
CA ARG A 77 -7.33 -21.14 -5.67
C ARG A 77 -8.08 -22.26 -6.40
N SER A 78 -8.08 -22.24 -7.74
CA SER A 78 -8.75 -23.23 -8.58
C SER A 78 -7.83 -24.38 -9.01
N ASP A 79 -6.53 -24.28 -8.71
CA ASP A 79 -5.56 -25.40 -8.70
C ASP A 79 -5.51 -26.02 -7.28
#